data_AF-A0A518LR04-F1
#
_entry.id   AF-A0A518LR04-F1
#
_cell.length_a   1.000
_cell.length_b   1.000
_cell.length_c   1.000
_cell.angle_alpha   90.00
_cell.angle_beta   90.00
_cell.angle_gamma   90.00
#
_symmetry.space_group_name_H-M   'P 1'
#
loop_
_entity.id
_entity.type
_entity.pdbx_description
1 polymer ?
#
loop_
_entity_poly.entity_id
_entity_poly.type
_entity_poly.pdbx_seq_one_letter_code
_entity_poly.pdbx_strand_id
1 'polypeptide(L)'
;MDTRKLGAILTTVVVIGLIFFLRFRQRSEDSNEAREQAMVIVSSLDEYESNKTLLDSMAKLAHSVAFDAAYTMGGRRTRATFDADAYLDAFLRSMIDQAAQMGRADLKKPLLALHQEFKKVQRGEDEEPGESSELTPAQVAQADAADTDEPADGDAQDAAEDATAEADESPQALNATALAAVKDEELMDRLVADIRMELGDRSGADGVKAIRALTPCRRAIFMVQWVDNVAREDSLNELFGDEFGPLAVEAVKSFDAVGAKKRAVIMRRAVAAFVRENPDQKLVKKSKSVKKYMDAYGDASIADVDAAYDKSKENLNKLCIKYIRANAADCVVGSATGEAGSEEPSSGE
;
A
#
# COMPACT_ATOMS: atom_id res chain seq x y z
N MET A 1 -22.39 19.96 -25.79
CA MET A 1 -22.52 18.56 -25.35
C MET A 1 -24.00 18.22 -25.38
N ASP A 2 -24.38 17.15 -26.06
CA ASP A 2 -25.78 16.80 -26.31
C ASP A 2 -26.38 16.21 -25.03
N THR A 3 -27.37 16.86 -24.43
CA THR A 3 -27.92 16.50 -23.10
C THR A 3 -28.49 15.09 -23.06
N ARG A 4 -28.85 14.54 -24.22
CA ARG A 4 -29.33 13.16 -24.38
C ARG A 4 -28.23 12.10 -24.28
N LYS A 5 -26.98 12.43 -24.65
CA LYS A 5 -25.84 11.51 -24.49
C LYS A 5 -25.35 11.46 -23.04
N LEU A 6 -25.48 12.58 -22.31
CA LEU A 6 -25.17 12.63 -20.88
C LEU A 6 -26.09 11.71 -20.06
N GLY A 7 -27.40 11.67 -20.39
CA GLY A 7 -28.37 10.85 -19.67
C GLY A 7 -28.12 9.35 -19.76
N ALA A 8 -27.71 8.84 -20.95
CA ALA A 8 -27.44 7.42 -21.17
C ALA A 8 -26.11 6.94 -20.55
N ILE A 9 -25.09 7.81 -20.53
CA ILE A 9 -23.81 7.52 -19.88
C ILE A 9 -24.00 7.53 -18.35
N LEU A 10 -24.72 8.52 -17.80
CA LEU A 10 -25.03 8.56 -16.37
C LEU A 10 -25.79 7.32 -15.90
N THR A 11 -26.82 6.88 -16.63
CA THR A 11 -27.61 5.70 -16.21
C THR A 11 -26.77 4.42 -16.23
N THR A 12 -25.89 4.25 -17.22
CA THR A 12 -25.03 3.07 -17.31
C THR A 12 -23.98 3.05 -16.19
N VAL A 13 -23.40 4.20 -15.88
CA VAL A 13 -22.44 4.38 -14.77
C VAL A 13 -23.11 4.15 -13.42
N VAL A 14 -24.34 4.65 -13.22
CA VAL A 14 -25.10 4.44 -11.99
C VAL A 14 -25.44 2.96 -11.80
N VAL A 15 -25.84 2.24 -12.86
CA VAL A 15 -26.15 0.80 -12.76
C VAL A 15 -24.92 -0.05 -12.48
N ILE A 16 -23.79 0.22 -13.15
CA ILE A 16 -22.52 -0.47 -12.87
C ILE A 16 -22.05 -0.13 -11.46
N GLY A 17 -22.11 1.15 -11.07
CA GLY A 17 -21.82 1.61 -9.72
C GLY A 17 -22.70 0.94 -8.67
N LEU A 18 -23.99 0.71 -8.93
CA LEU A 18 -24.92 0.04 -8.01
C LEU A 18 -24.61 -1.45 -7.84
N ILE A 19 -24.27 -2.15 -8.93
CA ILE A 19 -23.89 -3.57 -8.89
C ILE A 19 -22.57 -3.75 -8.10
N PHE A 20 -21.60 -2.86 -8.31
CA PHE A 20 -20.35 -2.87 -7.54
C PHE A 20 -20.54 -2.41 -6.09
N PHE A 21 -21.42 -1.44 -5.84
CA PHE A 21 -21.77 -0.97 -4.49
C PHE A 21 -22.47 -2.05 -3.64
N LEU A 22 -23.32 -2.88 -4.26
CA LEU A 22 -23.89 -4.06 -3.58
C LEU A 22 -22.81 -5.10 -3.23
N ARG A 23 -21.77 -5.23 -4.05
CA ARG A 23 -20.62 -6.09 -3.77
C ARG A 23 -19.69 -5.50 -2.70
N PHE A 24 -19.54 -4.17 -2.68
CA PHE A 24 -18.79 -3.38 -1.69
C PHE A 24 -19.30 -3.63 -0.27
N ARG A 25 -20.63 -3.72 -0.10
CA ARG A 25 -21.28 -3.99 1.20
C ARG A 25 -20.96 -5.36 1.81
N GLN A 26 -20.46 -6.33 1.03
CA GLN A 26 -20.31 -7.71 1.49
C GLN A 26 -18.88 -8.10 1.89
N ARG A 27 -17.83 -7.30 1.60
CA ARG A 27 -16.46 -7.85 1.67
C ARG A 27 -15.27 -7.01 2.16
N SER A 28 -15.28 -5.69 2.22
CA SER A 28 -13.97 -5.01 2.41
C SER A 28 -13.60 -4.76 3.88
N GLU A 29 -13.03 -5.78 4.54
CA GLU A 29 -12.05 -5.53 5.63
C GLU A 29 -10.68 -5.14 5.05
N ASP A 30 -10.43 -5.40 3.76
CA ASP A 30 -9.21 -5.02 3.07
C ASP A 30 -9.27 -3.55 2.58
N SER A 31 -8.39 -2.73 3.15
CA SER A 31 -8.23 -1.31 2.84
C SER A 31 -7.95 -1.07 1.35
N ASN A 32 -7.13 -1.91 0.72
CA ASN A 32 -6.79 -1.75 -0.70
C ASN A 32 -7.99 -2.06 -1.60
N GLU A 33 -8.78 -3.09 -1.26
CA GLU A 33 -9.99 -3.43 -2.01
C GLU A 33 -11.02 -2.28 -1.96
N ALA A 34 -11.21 -1.65 -0.80
CA ALA A 34 -12.09 -0.49 -0.66
C ALA A 34 -11.64 0.69 -1.55
N ARG A 35 -10.32 0.91 -1.67
CA ARG A 35 -9.76 1.93 -2.58
C ARG A 35 -10.01 1.58 -4.05
N GLU A 36 -9.72 0.36 -4.46
CA GLU A 36 -9.92 -0.09 -5.85
C GLU A 36 -11.38 0.06 -6.27
N GLN A 37 -12.33 -0.32 -5.42
CA GLN A 37 -13.74 -0.20 -5.73
C GLN A 37 -14.21 1.26 -5.78
N ALA A 38 -13.71 2.14 -4.90
CA ALA A 38 -13.97 3.58 -5.03
C ALA A 38 -13.36 4.17 -6.31
N MET A 39 -12.21 3.66 -6.75
CA MET A 39 -11.57 4.08 -8.00
C MET A 39 -12.38 3.68 -9.22
N VAL A 40 -13.10 2.56 -9.21
CA VAL A 40 -14.04 2.22 -10.29
C VAL A 40 -15.08 3.33 -10.46
N ILE A 41 -15.60 3.88 -9.37
CA ILE A 41 -16.59 4.97 -9.39
C ILE A 41 -15.97 6.28 -9.88
N VAL A 42 -14.74 6.61 -9.49
CA VAL A 42 -14.04 7.80 -10.01
C VAL A 42 -13.68 7.65 -11.49
N SER A 43 -13.34 6.44 -11.92
CA SER A 43 -12.94 6.16 -13.31
C SER A 43 -14.07 6.33 -14.32
N SER A 44 -15.31 6.44 -13.85
CA SER A 44 -16.47 6.72 -14.70
C SER A 44 -16.64 8.20 -15.07
N LEU A 45 -15.81 9.09 -14.52
CA LEU A 45 -15.82 10.51 -14.91
C LEU A 45 -15.28 10.67 -16.33
N ASP A 46 -15.94 11.49 -17.15
CA ASP A 46 -15.50 11.79 -18.53
C ASP A 46 -14.07 12.37 -18.55
N GLU A 47 -13.70 13.12 -17.50
CA GLU A 47 -12.40 13.74 -17.35
C GLU A 47 -11.31 12.76 -16.87
N TYR A 48 -11.65 11.51 -16.51
CA TYR A 48 -10.74 10.57 -15.86
C TYR A 48 -9.49 10.31 -16.69
N GLU A 49 -9.62 9.85 -17.93
CA GLU A 49 -8.46 9.50 -18.77
C GLU A 49 -7.51 10.69 -18.98
N SER A 50 -8.07 11.90 -19.15
CA SER A 50 -7.28 13.12 -19.31
C SER A 50 -6.58 13.60 -18.03
N ASN A 51 -7.00 13.09 -16.86
CA ASN A 51 -6.50 13.49 -15.54
C ASN A 51 -6.07 12.31 -14.67
N LYS A 52 -5.86 11.13 -15.27
CA LYS A 52 -5.72 9.85 -14.56
C LYS A 52 -4.69 9.92 -13.44
N THR A 53 -3.45 10.33 -13.76
CA THR A 53 -2.37 10.43 -12.77
C THR A 53 -2.71 11.35 -11.60
N LEU A 54 -3.42 12.45 -11.85
CA LEU A 54 -3.82 13.37 -10.78
C LEU A 54 -4.96 12.79 -9.93
N LEU A 55 -5.98 12.21 -10.55
CA LEU A 55 -7.11 11.59 -9.85
C LEU A 55 -6.66 10.36 -9.05
N ASP A 56 -5.74 9.55 -9.57
CA ASP A 56 -5.10 8.43 -8.86
C ASP A 56 -4.37 8.92 -7.61
N SER A 57 -3.58 10.00 -7.74
CA SER A 57 -2.88 10.60 -6.62
C SER A 57 -3.85 11.18 -5.57
N MET A 58 -4.92 11.85 -6.02
CA MET A 58 -5.94 12.40 -5.13
C MET A 58 -6.69 11.30 -4.37
N ALA A 59 -7.02 10.21 -5.06
CA ALA A 59 -7.66 9.05 -4.50
C ALA A 59 -6.79 8.34 -3.46
N LYS A 60 -5.48 8.22 -3.71
CA LYS A 60 -4.54 7.66 -2.72
C LYS A 60 -4.55 8.47 -1.41
N LEU A 61 -4.56 9.80 -1.51
CA LEU A 61 -4.66 10.69 -0.34
C LEU A 61 -6.05 10.64 0.32
N ALA A 62 -7.12 10.61 -0.48
CA ALA A 62 -8.48 10.55 0.02
C ALA A 62 -8.79 9.23 0.75
N HIS A 63 -8.18 8.13 0.30
CA HIS A 63 -8.39 6.80 0.86
C HIS A 63 -8.05 6.72 2.34
N SER A 64 -6.87 7.19 2.76
CA SER A 64 -6.46 7.14 4.18
C SER A 64 -7.47 7.87 5.08
N VAL A 65 -7.86 9.10 4.71
CA VAL A 65 -8.84 9.90 5.47
C VAL A 65 -10.21 9.23 5.51
N ALA A 66 -10.65 8.67 4.38
CA ALA A 66 -11.95 8.03 4.26
C ALA A 66 -12.04 6.70 5.01
N PHE A 67 -10.96 5.90 4.97
CA PHE A 67 -10.89 4.62 5.63
C PHE A 67 -10.96 4.79 7.14
N ASP A 68 -10.20 5.71 7.70
CA ASP A 68 -10.24 6.03 9.14
C ASP A 68 -11.62 6.53 9.60
N ALA A 69 -12.32 7.29 8.75
CA ALA A 69 -13.66 7.79 9.06
C ALA A 69 -14.74 6.70 9.03
N ALA A 70 -14.54 5.66 8.23
CA ALA A 70 -15.51 4.60 7.98
C ALA A 70 -15.26 3.32 8.79
N TYR A 71 -14.01 3.10 9.19
CA TYR A 71 -13.59 1.91 9.89
C TYR A 71 -13.71 2.12 11.40
N THR A 72 -14.64 1.40 12.03
CA THR A 72 -14.76 1.40 13.49
C THR A 72 -14.06 0.17 14.04
N MET A 73 -12.97 0.40 14.78
CA MET A 73 -12.31 -0.66 15.55
C MET A 73 -13.31 -1.28 16.52
N GLY A 74 -13.51 -2.59 16.37
CA GLY A 74 -14.29 -3.38 17.30
C GLY A 74 -13.64 -3.38 18.68
N GLY A 75 -14.44 -3.24 19.74
CA GLY A 75 -13.98 -3.48 21.11
C GLY A 75 -13.95 -4.99 21.41
N ARG A 76 -13.57 -5.36 22.64
CA ARG A 76 -13.45 -6.77 23.08
C ARG A 76 -14.69 -7.67 22.84
N ARG A 77 -15.85 -7.09 22.56
CA ARG A 77 -17.12 -7.80 22.29
C ARG A 77 -17.79 -7.41 20.97
N THR A 78 -17.22 -6.49 20.20
CA THR A 78 -17.81 -6.04 18.94
C THR A 78 -16.80 -6.31 17.83
N ARG A 79 -17.26 -6.86 16.71
CA ARG A 79 -16.40 -7.01 15.54
C ARG A 79 -16.09 -5.63 14.96
N ALA A 80 -14.94 -5.50 14.30
CA ALA A 80 -14.70 -4.32 13.50
C ALA A 80 -15.80 -4.21 12.44
N THR A 81 -16.25 -2.99 12.18
CA THR A 81 -17.26 -2.74 11.16
C THR A 81 -16.78 -1.66 10.25
N PHE A 82 -16.95 -1.89 8.95
CA PHE A 82 -16.65 -0.94 7.91
C PHE A 82 -17.95 -0.37 7.35
N ASP A 83 -18.13 0.94 7.51
CA ASP A 83 -19.26 1.66 6.93
C ASP A 83 -18.91 2.14 5.52
N ALA A 84 -19.32 1.33 4.54
CA ALA A 84 -19.12 1.62 3.13
C ALA A 84 -19.67 2.97 2.67
N ASP A 85 -20.82 3.35 3.23
CA ASP A 85 -21.52 4.56 2.89
C ASP A 85 -20.78 5.79 3.44
N ALA A 86 -20.27 5.69 4.67
CA ALA A 86 -19.41 6.71 5.27
C ALA A 86 -18.07 6.82 4.53
N TYR A 87 -17.48 5.70 4.13
CA TYR A 87 -16.21 5.66 3.39
C TYR A 87 -16.33 6.44 2.09
N LEU A 88 -17.30 6.10 1.24
CA LEU A 88 -17.40 6.70 -0.08
C LEU A 88 -17.80 8.19 0.00
N ASP A 89 -18.59 8.58 1.01
CA ASP A 89 -18.89 9.99 1.31
C ASP A 89 -17.63 10.77 1.69
N ALA A 90 -16.83 10.25 2.63
CA ALA A 90 -15.59 10.89 3.06
C ALA A 90 -14.55 10.94 1.94
N PHE A 91 -14.45 9.87 1.14
CA PHE A 91 -13.54 9.76 0.01
C PHE A 91 -13.83 10.82 -1.06
N LEU A 92 -15.08 10.90 -1.54
CA LEU A 92 -15.46 11.87 -2.57
C LEU A 92 -15.34 13.32 -2.06
N ARG A 93 -15.71 13.60 -0.80
CA ARG A 93 -15.50 14.93 -0.19
C ARG A 93 -14.04 15.32 -0.16
N SER A 94 -13.16 14.42 0.26
CA SER A 94 -11.71 14.68 0.28
C SER A 94 -11.18 15.00 -1.12
N MET A 95 -11.61 14.26 -2.15
CA MET A 95 -11.23 14.57 -3.53
C MET A 95 -11.77 15.93 -4.01
N ILE A 96 -13.02 16.29 -3.67
CA ILE A 96 -13.62 17.59 -3.99
C ILE A 96 -12.81 18.73 -3.35
N ASP A 97 -12.42 18.58 -2.09
CA ASP A 97 -11.65 19.57 -1.36
C ASP A 97 -10.24 19.72 -1.93
N GLN A 98 -9.57 18.61 -2.26
CA GLN A 98 -8.28 18.63 -2.96
C GLN A 98 -8.38 19.36 -4.32
N ALA A 99 -9.40 19.06 -5.13
CA ALA A 99 -9.65 19.76 -6.40
C ALA A 99 -9.87 21.27 -6.19
N ALA A 100 -10.60 21.65 -5.13
CA ALA A 100 -10.83 23.05 -4.77
C ALA A 100 -9.53 23.77 -4.36
N GLN A 101 -8.71 23.13 -3.51
CA GLN A 101 -7.42 23.68 -3.06
C GLN A 101 -6.44 23.90 -4.23
N MET A 102 -6.47 23.02 -5.23
CA MET A 102 -5.66 23.15 -6.44
C MET A 102 -6.22 24.13 -7.48
N GLY A 103 -7.39 24.72 -7.26
CA GLY A 103 -8.06 25.59 -8.24
C GLY A 103 -8.57 24.84 -9.49
N ARG A 104 -8.74 23.51 -9.41
CA ARG A 104 -9.17 22.64 -10.51
C ARG A 104 -10.69 22.56 -10.60
N ALA A 105 -11.31 23.65 -11.06
CA ALA A 105 -12.76 23.73 -11.23
C ALA A 105 -13.30 22.67 -12.22
N ASP A 106 -12.48 22.29 -13.20
CA ASP A 106 -12.73 21.26 -14.19
C ASP A 106 -12.88 19.86 -13.57
N LEU A 107 -12.22 19.58 -12.44
CA LEU A 107 -12.38 18.31 -11.70
C LEU A 107 -13.36 18.42 -10.54
N LYS A 108 -13.39 19.58 -9.86
CA LYS A 108 -14.28 19.80 -8.71
C LYS A 108 -15.75 19.61 -9.09
N LYS A 109 -16.18 20.18 -10.23
CA LYS A 109 -17.57 20.13 -10.68
C LYS A 109 -18.06 18.70 -10.96
N PRO A 110 -17.36 17.88 -11.77
CA PRO A 110 -17.78 16.49 -11.99
C PRO A 110 -17.71 15.63 -10.72
N LEU A 111 -16.71 15.81 -9.86
CA LEU A 111 -16.64 15.11 -8.57
C LEU A 111 -17.83 15.48 -7.65
N LEU A 112 -18.21 16.75 -7.61
CA LEU A 112 -19.39 17.21 -6.86
C LEU A 112 -20.69 16.61 -7.41
N ALA A 113 -20.82 16.53 -8.74
CA ALA A 113 -21.97 15.90 -9.37
C ALA A 113 -22.06 14.40 -9.02
N LEU A 114 -20.94 13.68 -9.14
CA LEU A 114 -20.83 12.27 -8.76
C LEU A 114 -21.21 12.04 -7.29
N HIS A 115 -20.73 12.91 -6.39
CA HIS A 115 -21.07 12.86 -4.96
C HIS A 115 -22.56 13.13 -4.69
N GLN A 116 -23.17 14.04 -5.44
CA GLN A 116 -24.61 14.32 -5.33
C GLN A 116 -25.46 13.13 -5.79
N GLU A 117 -25.10 12.47 -6.90
CA GLU A 117 -25.78 11.27 -7.36
C GLU A 117 -25.66 10.15 -6.32
N PHE A 118 -24.46 9.93 -5.78
CA PHE A 118 -24.26 8.98 -4.67
C PHE A 118 -25.17 9.29 -3.47
N LYS A 119 -25.32 10.57 -3.09
CA LYS A 119 -26.21 10.98 -2.00
C LYS A 119 -27.70 10.80 -2.31
N LYS A 120 -28.12 10.78 -3.57
CA LYS A 120 -29.51 10.47 -3.95
C LYS A 120 -29.78 8.97 -3.81
N VAL A 121 -28.86 8.13 -4.31
CA VAL A 121 -28.92 6.67 -4.15
C VAL A 121 -28.99 6.29 -2.66
N GLN A 122 -28.16 6.90 -1.81
CA GLN A 122 -28.21 6.68 -0.35
C GLN A 122 -29.56 7.03 0.29
N ARG A 123 -30.24 8.04 -0.24
CA ARG A 123 -31.55 8.48 0.27
C ARG A 123 -32.73 7.69 -0.31
N GLY A 124 -32.48 6.81 -1.28
CA GLY A 124 -33.53 6.11 -2.02
C GLY A 124 -34.35 7.04 -2.92
N GLU A 125 -33.78 8.17 -3.36
CA GLU A 125 -34.48 9.19 -4.15
C GLU A 125 -34.59 8.85 -5.65
N ASP A 126 -34.06 7.70 -6.09
CA ASP A 126 -34.05 7.29 -7.51
C ASP A 126 -35.23 6.36 -7.91
N GLU A 127 -36.21 6.14 -7.03
CA GLU A 127 -37.47 5.49 -7.41
C GLU A 127 -38.50 6.52 -7.91
N GLU A 128 -38.27 7.10 -9.09
CA GLU A 128 -39.42 7.43 -9.94
C GLU A 128 -39.79 6.16 -10.73
N PRO A 129 -41.00 5.59 -10.57
CA PRO A 129 -41.47 4.46 -11.37
C PRO A 129 -41.83 4.97 -12.78
N GLY A 130 -40.80 5.26 -13.58
CA GLY A 130 -40.91 5.65 -14.98
C GLY A 130 -40.49 4.51 -15.88
N GLU A 131 -41.47 3.72 -16.32
CA GLU A 131 -41.37 2.67 -17.35
C GLU A 131 -40.39 1.52 -17.05
N SER A 132 -40.96 0.43 -16.52
CA SER A 132 -40.43 -0.92 -16.61
C SER A 132 -40.03 -1.26 -18.05
N SER A 133 -38.75 -1.08 -18.37
CA SER A 133 -38.14 -1.69 -19.54
C SER A 133 -38.11 -3.20 -19.31
N GLU A 134 -39.01 -3.92 -19.96
CA GLU A 134 -38.98 -5.38 -20.02
C GLU A 134 -37.61 -5.82 -20.56
N LEU A 135 -36.74 -6.29 -19.68
CA LEU A 135 -35.58 -7.06 -20.07
C LEU A 135 -36.08 -8.35 -20.72
N THR A 136 -35.88 -8.47 -22.03
CA THR A 136 -36.30 -9.67 -22.77
C THR A 136 -35.52 -10.91 -22.30
N PRO A 137 -36.14 -12.10 -22.28
CA PRO A 137 -35.50 -13.37 -21.87
C PRO A 137 -34.22 -13.73 -22.64
N ALA A 138 -33.93 -13.05 -23.75
CA ALA A 138 -32.74 -13.27 -24.57
C ALA A 138 -31.42 -12.76 -23.93
N GLN A 139 -31.49 -11.91 -22.91
CA GLN A 139 -30.29 -11.36 -22.25
C GLN A 139 -29.86 -12.10 -20.97
N VAL A 140 -30.63 -13.12 -20.55
CA VAL A 140 -30.33 -13.95 -19.36
C VAL A 140 -29.68 -15.30 -19.75
N ALA A 141 -29.49 -15.59 -21.04
CA ALA A 141 -29.06 -16.92 -21.52
C ALA A 141 -27.55 -17.06 -21.83
N GLN A 142 -26.66 -16.29 -21.19
CA GLN A 142 -25.21 -16.50 -21.29
C GLN A 142 -24.50 -16.35 -19.93
N ALA A 143 -24.81 -17.25 -19.01
CA ALA A 143 -23.96 -17.55 -17.85
C ALA A 143 -24.44 -18.85 -17.19
N ASP A 144 -24.47 -19.98 -17.91
CA ASP A 144 -24.55 -21.30 -17.27
C ASP A 144 -24.16 -22.39 -18.28
N ALA A 145 -22.91 -22.88 -18.17
CA ALA A 145 -22.48 -24.18 -18.70
C ALA A 145 -21.09 -24.55 -18.15
N ALA A 146 -21.07 -25.23 -17.00
CA ALA A 146 -20.09 -26.23 -16.54
C ALA A 146 -20.52 -26.58 -15.10
N ASP A 147 -21.46 -27.51 -14.87
CA ASP A 147 -21.34 -28.97 -14.99
C ASP A 147 -20.05 -29.53 -14.38
N THR A 148 -20.14 -29.90 -13.09
CA THR A 148 -19.45 -31.05 -12.50
C THR A 148 -20.33 -31.59 -11.37
N ASP A 149 -20.93 -32.75 -11.64
CA ASP A 149 -21.40 -33.73 -10.66
C ASP A 149 -20.30 -34.13 -9.67
N GLU A 150 -20.60 -34.19 -8.37
CA GLU A 150 -20.39 -35.37 -7.51
C GLU A 150 -21.01 -35.20 -6.10
N PRO A 151 -21.31 -36.30 -5.39
CA PRO A 151 -22.44 -36.39 -4.48
C PRO A 151 -22.12 -36.12 -3.01
N ALA A 152 -23.21 -35.91 -2.27
CA ALA A 152 -23.30 -35.85 -0.81
C ALA A 152 -22.91 -37.18 -0.16
N ASP A 153 -22.04 -37.09 0.86
CA ASP A 153 -22.15 -37.79 2.15
C ASP A 153 -20.97 -37.37 3.04
N GLY A 154 -21.21 -37.13 4.33
CA GLY A 154 -20.14 -37.14 5.33
C GLY A 154 -20.21 -36.09 6.43
N ASP A 155 -20.92 -36.46 7.49
CA ASP A 155 -20.56 -36.25 8.90
C ASP A 155 -20.46 -34.83 9.48
N ALA A 156 -21.45 -34.57 10.34
CA ALA A 156 -21.38 -33.61 11.43
C ALA A 156 -20.17 -33.90 12.33
N GLN A 157 -19.27 -32.92 12.45
CA GLN A 157 -18.34 -32.82 13.56
C GLN A 157 -18.59 -31.52 14.32
N ASP A 158 -18.87 -31.72 15.61
CA ASP A 158 -18.89 -30.71 16.67
C ASP A 158 -17.70 -29.75 16.55
N ALA A 159 -18.00 -28.50 16.21
CA ALA A 159 -17.09 -27.39 16.44
C ALA A 159 -17.23 -26.98 17.92
N ALA A 160 -16.41 -27.59 18.77
CA ALA A 160 -16.08 -27.02 20.06
C ALA A 160 -15.32 -25.71 19.81
N GLU A 161 -16.02 -24.58 19.94
CA GLU A 161 -15.43 -23.25 20.02
C GLU A 161 -14.57 -23.18 21.30
N ASP A 162 -13.31 -23.58 21.18
CA ASP A 162 -12.28 -23.26 22.17
C ASP A 162 -11.93 -21.79 22.02
N ALA A 163 -12.63 -20.95 22.78
CA ALA A 163 -12.35 -19.54 22.93
C ALA A 163 -11.03 -19.37 23.71
N THR A 164 -9.91 -19.52 23.00
CA THR A 164 -8.61 -19.07 23.50
C THR A 164 -8.67 -17.57 23.71
N ALA A 165 -8.77 -17.17 24.97
CA ALA A 165 -8.67 -15.78 25.39
C ALA A 165 -7.35 -15.20 24.89
N GLU A 166 -7.42 -14.33 23.87
CA GLU A 166 -6.27 -13.53 23.46
C GLU A 166 -5.86 -12.64 24.64
N ALA A 167 -4.78 -13.05 25.28
CA ALA A 167 -4.14 -12.25 26.30
C ALA A 167 -3.67 -10.94 25.64
N ASP A 168 -4.07 -9.83 26.25
CA ASP A 168 -3.69 -8.47 25.91
C ASP A 168 -2.18 -8.27 26.20
N GLU A 169 -1.34 -8.96 25.45
CA GLU A 169 0.10 -8.83 25.51
C GLU A 169 0.49 -7.66 24.63
N SER A 170 0.49 -6.46 25.23
CA SER A 170 1.21 -5.31 24.67
C SER A 170 2.57 -5.79 24.17
N PRO A 171 2.92 -5.57 22.90
CA PRO A 171 4.06 -6.23 22.28
C PRO A 171 5.33 -5.84 23.03
N GLN A 172 5.89 -6.81 23.77
CA GLN A 172 7.14 -6.59 24.49
C GLN A 172 8.23 -6.21 23.48
N ALA A 173 8.96 -5.15 23.81
CA ALA A 173 10.09 -4.67 23.01
C ALA A 173 11.10 -5.79 22.77
N LEU A 174 11.55 -5.94 21.53
CA LEU A 174 12.43 -7.03 21.15
C LEU A 174 13.85 -6.82 21.70
N ASN A 175 14.25 -7.63 22.69
CA ASN A 175 15.63 -7.70 23.18
C ASN A 175 16.38 -8.93 22.60
N ALA A 176 17.70 -9.01 22.80
CA ALA A 176 18.54 -10.05 22.19
C ALA A 176 18.10 -11.47 22.57
N THR A 177 17.72 -11.68 23.83
CA THR A 177 17.23 -12.96 24.34
C THR A 177 15.89 -13.32 23.69
N ALA A 178 14.97 -12.36 23.60
CA ALA A 178 13.67 -12.56 22.94
C ALA A 178 13.86 -12.90 21.46
N LEU A 179 14.67 -12.12 20.73
CA LEU A 179 14.97 -12.36 19.31
C LEU A 179 15.57 -13.76 19.08
N ALA A 180 16.45 -14.23 19.97
CA ALA A 180 17.04 -15.56 19.88
C ALA A 180 16.02 -16.70 20.08
N ALA A 181 14.95 -16.46 20.83
CA ALA A 181 13.90 -17.44 21.12
C ALA A 181 12.79 -17.50 20.05
N VAL A 182 12.58 -16.42 19.28
CA VAL A 182 11.60 -16.40 18.18
C VAL A 182 11.99 -17.45 17.13
N LYS A 183 11.03 -18.23 16.63
CA LYS A 183 11.28 -19.23 15.57
C LYS A 183 11.58 -18.55 14.23
N ASP A 184 12.31 -19.22 13.35
CA ASP A 184 12.71 -18.64 12.06
C ASP A 184 11.50 -18.20 11.23
N GLU A 185 10.38 -18.93 11.28
CA GLU A 185 9.16 -18.64 10.54
C GLU A 185 8.47 -17.34 10.98
N GLU A 186 8.66 -16.93 12.24
CA GLU A 186 8.04 -15.74 12.85
C GLU A 186 9.01 -14.55 12.96
N LEU A 187 10.31 -14.82 12.80
CA LEU A 187 11.38 -13.87 13.10
C LEU A 187 11.31 -12.59 12.29
N MET A 188 11.04 -12.72 10.99
CA MET A 188 11.00 -11.60 10.06
C MET A 188 9.81 -10.69 10.38
N ASP A 189 8.62 -11.27 10.50
CA ASP A 189 7.38 -10.53 10.79
C ASP A 189 7.46 -9.82 12.14
N ARG A 190 7.98 -10.50 13.17
CA ARG A 190 8.14 -9.91 14.49
C ARG A 190 9.13 -8.74 14.49
N LEU A 191 10.26 -8.87 13.79
CA LEU A 191 11.25 -7.80 13.69
C LEU A 191 10.72 -6.61 12.87
N VAL A 192 10.03 -6.87 11.76
CA VAL A 192 9.44 -5.80 10.94
C VAL A 192 8.34 -5.06 11.68
N ALA A 193 7.49 -5.77 12.45
CA ALA A 193 6.50 -5.15 13.32
C ALA A 193 7.16 -4.22 14.36
N ASP A 194 8.22 -4.69 15.02
CA ASP A 194 9.00 -3.89 15.98
C ASP A 194 9.64 -2.65 15.34
N ILE A 195 10.20 -2.78 14.13
CA ILE A 195 10.72 -1.64 13.37
C ILE A 195 9.60 -0.65 13.00
N ARG A 196 8.44 -1.13 12.55
CA ARG A 196 7.30 -0.27 12.20
C ARG A 196 6.78 0.49 13.41
N MET A 197 6.68 -0.15 14.57
CA MET A 197 6.33 0.52 15.83
C MET A 197 7.36 1.59 16.20
N GLU A 198 8.65 1.32 16.02
CA GLU A 198 9.70 2.33 16.24
C GLU A 198 9.54 3.51 15.27
N LEU A 199 9.31 3.24 13.97
CA LEU A 199 9.15 4.26 12.95
C LEU A 199 7.86 5.08 13.14
N GLY A 200 6.78 4.49 13.63
CA GLY A 200 5.47 5.14 13.75
C GLY A 200 4.97 5.68 12.40
N ASP A 201 4.17 6.75 12.43
CA ASP A 201 3.57 7.36 11.24
C ASP A 201 4.52 8.37 10.54
N ARG A 202 5.83 8.24 10.75
CA ARG A 202 6.82 9.18 10.20
C ARG A 202 6.96 8.99 8.69
N SER A 203 6.62 10.03 7.96
CA SER A 203 6.64 10.10 6.50
C SER A 203 7.66 11.15 6.01
N GLY A 204 7.85 11.24 4.69
CA GLY A 204 8.69 12.25 4.05
C GLY A 204 10.13 12.30 4.57
N ALA A 205 10.61 13.51 4.83
CA ALA A 205 11.99 13.73 5.27
C ALA A 205 12.26 13.15 6.67
N ASP A 206 11.26 13.17 7.55
CA ASP A 206 11.37 12.65 8.92
C ASP A 206 11.39 11.12 8.93
N GLY A 207 10.59 10.47 8.08
CA GLY A 207 10.66 9.03 7.85
C GLY A 207 12.02 8.60 7.30
N VAL A 208 12.54 9.30 6.29
CA VAL A 208 13.90 9.05 5.76
C VAL A 208 14.97 9.20 6.84
N LYS A 209 14.87 10.21 7.71
CA LYS A 209 15.80 10.43 8.82
C LYS A 209 15.68 9.31 9.86
N ALA A 210 14.46 8.88 10.20
CA ALA A 210 14.19 7.79 11.13
C ALA A 210 14.77 6.47 10.63
N ILE A 211 14.53 6.11 9.37
CA ILE A 211 15.08 4.89 8.76
C ILE A 211 16.61 4.91 8.77
N ARG A 212 17.23 6.06 8.50
CA ARG A 212 18.69 6.21 8.59
C ARG A 212 19.23 6.09 10.01
N ALA A 213 18.44 6.43 11.02
CA ALA A 213 18.82 6.31 12.43
C ALA A 213 18.73 4.87 12.96
N LEU A 214 18.01 3.98 12.28
CA LEU A 214 17.98 2.56 12.62
C LEU A 214 19.40 1.97 12.62
N THR A 215 19.59 0.94 13.44
CA THR A 215 20.82 0.14 13.44
C THR A 215 21.07 -0.48 12.06
N PRO A 216 22.32 -0.86 11.72
CA PRO A 216 22.62 -1.48 10.43
C PRO A 216 21.74 -2.69 10.10
N CYS A 217 21.49 -3.58 11.07
CA CYS A 217 20.63 -4.74 10.84
C CYS A 217 19.18 -4.32 10.55
N ARG A 218 18.56 -3.52 11.44
CA ARG A 218 17.15 -3.11 11.30
C ARG A 218 16.92 -2.36 10.00
N ARG A 219 17.83 -1.45 9.65
CA ARG A 219 17.79 -0.72 8.36
C ARG A 219 17.90 -1.68 7.17
N ALA A 220 18.78 -2.69 7.24
CA ALA A 220 18.90 -3.64 6.14
C ALA A 220 17.60 -4.43 5.91
N ILE A 221 17.02 -4.96 6.98
CA ILE A 221 15.77 -5.73 6.94
C ILE A 221 14.60 -4.87 6.46
N PHE A 222 14.44 -3.67 7.02
CA PHE A 222 13.39 -2.74 6.59
C PHE A 222 13.50 -2.40 5.10
N MET A 223 14.70 -2.06 4.62
CA MET A 223 14.89 -1.66 3.23
C MET A 223 14.67 -2.81 2.24
N VAL A 224 15.10 -4.03 2.59
CA VAL A 224 14.83 -5.21 1.74
C VAL A 224 13.33 -5.45 1.65
N GLN A 225 12.62 -5.38 2.78
CA GLN A 225 11.18 -5.65 2.79
C GLN A 225 10.34 -4.56 2.13
N TRP A 226 10.72 -3.29 2.34
CA TRP A 226 10.08 -2.16 1.66
C TRP A 226 10.20 -2.30 0.13
N VAL A 227 11.42 -2.55 -0.39
CA VAL A 227 11.62 -2.72 -1.83
C VAL A 227 10.85 -3.92 -2.37
N ASP A 228 10.85 -5.05 -1.65
CA ASP A 228 10.15 -6.26 -2.12
C ASP A 228 8.64 -6.06 -2.20
N ASN A 229 8.05 -5.34 -1.25
CA ASN A 229 6.64 -4.97 -1.30
C ASN A 229 6.33 -4.04 -2.48
N VAL A 230 7.06 -2.93 -2.60
CA VAL A 230 6.84 -1.97 -3.69
C VAL A 230 6.98 -2.64 -5.05
N ALA A 231 8.02 -3.45 -5.24
CA ALA A 231 8.26 -4.12 -6.51
C ALA A 231 7.16 -5.14 -6.85
N ARG A 232 6.56 -5.79 -5.86
CA ARG A 232 5.47 -6.76 -6.05
C ARG A 232 4.12 -6.11 -6.32
N GLU A 233 3.87 -4.94 -5.74
CA GLU A 233 2.58 -4.25 -5.83
C GLU A 233 2.53 -3.32 -7.04
N ASP A 234 3.53 -2.46 -7.24
CA ASP A 234 3.41 -1.32 -8.16
C ASP A 234 4.63 -1.10 -9.09
N SER A 235 5.62 -2.02 -9.11
CA SER A 235 6.92 -1.95 -9.82
C SER A 235 8.04 -1.15 -9.12
N LEU A 236 9.29 -1.35 -9.55
CA LEU A 236 10.45 -0.62 -9.03
C LEU A 236 10.47 0.86 -9.46
N ASN A 237 9.68 1.27 -10.46
CA ASN A 237 9.58 2.68 -10.82
C ASN A 237 8.97 3.52 -9.69
N GLU A 238 7.95 2.99 -9.02
CA GLU A 238 7.25 3.67 -7.92
C GLU A 238 8.15 3.92 -6.72
N LEU A 239 9.15 3.05 -6.50
CA LEU A 239 10.14 3.21 -5.44
C LEU A 239 10.85 4.58 -5.48
N PHE A 240 11.01 5.15 -6.67
CA PHE A 240 11.69 6.44 -6.84
C PHE A 240 10.77 7.65 -6.78
N GLY A 241 9.47 7.45 -7.05
CA GLY A 241 8.43 8.47 -6.90
C GLY A 241 7.93 8.62 -5.47
N ASP A 242 8.11 7.58 -4.66
CA ASP A 242 7.71 7.55 -3.26
C ASP A 242 8.59 8.42 -2.36
N GLU A 243 8.08 8.75 -1.17
CA GLU A 243 8.75 9.60 -0.18
C GLU A 243 10.11 9.05 0.30
N PHE A 244 10.29 7.74 0.17
CA PHE A 244 11.52 7.03 0.49
C PHE A 244 12.45 6.83 -0.72
N GLY A 245 12.13 7.35 -1.90
CA GLY A 245 13.03 7.36 -3.07
C GLY A 245 14.47 7.81 -2.79
N PRO A 246 14.73 8.79 -1.89
CA PRO A 246 16.08 9.14 -1.45
C PRO A 246 16.90 8.01 -0.82
N LEU A 247 16.30 6.88 -0.46
CA LEU A 247 16.94 5.71 0.14
C LEU A 247 17.23 4.59 -0.87
N ALA A 248 16.94 4.76 -2.17
CA ALA A 248 17.14 3.72 -3.19
C ALA A 248 18.61 3.26 -3.30
N VAL A 249 19.58 4.15 -3.05
CA VAL A 249 21.01 3.78 -3.04
C VAL A 249 21.37 3.00 -1.77
N GLU A 250 20.77 3.33 -0.64
CA GLU A 250 20.89 2.59 0.61
C GLU A 250 20.27 1.19 0.50
N ALA A 251 19.16 1.03 -0.24
CA ALA A 251 18.55 -0.27 -0.51
C ALA A 251 19.53 -1.25 -1.17
N VAL A 252 20.36 -0.78 -2.10
CA VAL A 252 21.42 -1.60 -2.72
C VAL A 252 22.35 -2.18 -1.66
N LYS A 253 22.79 -1.35 -0.69
CA LYS A 253 23.68 -1.80 0.39
C LYS A 253 22.98 -2.81 1.30
N SER A 254 21.68 -2.63 1.53
CA SER A 254 20.88 -3.56 2.33
C SER A 254 20.75 -4.93 1.66
N PHE A 255 20.48 -4.99 0.35
CA PHE A 255 20.50 -6.26 -0.39
C PHE A 255 21.88 -6.93 -0.37
N ASP A 256 22.96 -6.17 -0.55
CA ASP A 256 24.33 -6.68 -0.43
C ASP A 256 24.60 -7.25 0.98
N ALA A 257 24.16 -6.55 2.03
CA ALA A 257 24.37 -6.94 3.42
C ALA A 257 23.68 -8.27 3.77
N VAL A 258 22.41 -8.45 3.34
CA VAL A 258 21.68 -9.72 3.56
C VAL A 258 22.15 -10.85 2.63
N GLY A 259 23.04 -10.56 1.67
CA GLY A 259 23.58 -11.53 0.73
C GLY A 259 22.70 -11.81 -0.49
N ALA A 260 21.69 -10.97 -0.75
CA ALA A 260 20.81 -11.02 -1.92
C ALA A 260 21.49 -10.36 -3.14
N LYS A 261 22.56 -10.99 -3.61
CA LYS A 261 23.48 -10.42 -4.61
C LYS A 261 22.80 -10.14 -5.95
N LYS A 262 21.86 -10.99 -6.39
CA LYS A 262 21.18 -10.77 -7.68
C LYS A 262 20.25 -9.57 -7.58
N ARG A 263 19.47 -9.48 -6.49
CA ARG A 263 18.61 -8.33 -6.18
C ARG A 263 19.41 -7.04 -6.02
N ALA A 264 20.58 -7.08 -5.39
CA ALA A 264 21.47 -5.92 -5.32
C ALA A 264 21.91 -5.42 -6.71
N VAL A 265 22.25 -6.33 -7.63
CA VAL A 265 22.57 -5.97 -9.02
C VAL A 265 21.36 -5.36 -9.73
N ILE A 266 20.17 -5.96 -9.59
CA ILE A 266 18.93 -5.44 -10.16
C ILE A 266 18.63 -4.05 -9.63
N MET A 267 18.77 -3.83 -8.31
CA MET A 267 18.53 -2.53 -7.69
C MET A 267 19.53 -1.47 -8.18
N ARG A 268 20.80 -1.82 -8.42
CA ARG A 268 21.77 -0.91 -9.06
C ARG A 268 21.35 -0.53 -10.48
N ARG A 269 20.81 -1.48 -11.25
CA ARG A 269 20.25 -1.23 -12.59
C ARG A 269 19.03 -0.32 -12.51
N ALA A 270 18.14 -0.54 -11.54
CA ALA A 270 16.97 0.32 -11.30
C ALA A 270 17.40 1.78 -11.06
N VAL A 271 18.35 1.99 -10.15
CA VAL A 271 18.87 3.32 -9.84
C VAL A 271 19.50 3.98 -11.08
N ALA A 272 20.27 3.21 -11.87
CA ALA A 272 20.87 3.70 -13.10
C ALA A 272 19.82 4.11 -14.15
N ALA A 273 18.82 3.26 -14.38
CA ALA A 273 17.74 3.50 -15.32
C ALA A 273 16.92 4.73 -14.95
N PHE A 274 16.46 4.80 -13.69
CA PHE A 274 15.67 5.93 -13.20
C PHE A 274 16.41 7.26 -13.35
N VAL A 275 17.69 7.30 -12.98
CA VAL A 275 18.51 8.51 -13.07
C VAL A 275 18.72 8.96 -14.51
N ARG A 276 18.94 8.02 -15.44
CA ARG A 276 19.07 8.31 -16.87
C ARG A 276 17.79 8.89 -17.44
N GLU A 277 16.64 8.34 -17.04
CA GLU A 277 15.32 8.77 -17.49
C GLU A 277 14.86 10.07 -16.81
N ASN A 278 15.42 10.39 -15.63
CA ASN A 278 15.07 11.55 -14.82
C ASN A 278 16.31 12.35 -14.37
N PRO A 279 17.09 12.94 -15.30
CA PRO A 279 18.39 13.56 -15.00
C PRO A 279 18.32 14.76 -14.03
N ASP A 280 17.16 15.41 -13.94
CA ASP A 280 16.96 16.58 -13.07
C ASP A 280 16.68 16.25 -11.60
N GLN A 281 16.44 14.97 -11.29
CA GLN A 281 16.14 14.53 -9.93
C GLN A 281 17.29 14.82 -8.96
N LYS A 282 16.96 15.19 -7.74
CA LYS A 282 17.95 15.53 -6.70
C LYS A 282 18.91 14.38 -6.39
N LEU A 283 18.47 13.13 -6.62
CA LEU A 283 19.26 11.91 -6.44
C LEU A 283 20.54 11.92 -7.29
N VAL A 284 20.46 12.45 -8.52
CA VAL A 284 21.55 12.50 -9.51
C VAL A 284 22.65 13.44 -9.07
N LYS A 285 22.28 14.62 -8.55
CA LYS A 285 23.21 15.73 -8.30
C LYS A 285 24.14 15.50 -7.10
N LYS A 286 23.86 14.53 -6.23
CA LYS A 286 24.55 14.38 -4.93
C LYS A 286 25.30 13.07 -4.72
N SER A 287 25.12 12.04 -5.56
CA SER A 287 25.66 10.71 -5.29
C SER A 287 26.73 10.27 -6.30
N LYS A 288 27.98 10.13 -5.83
CA LYS A 288 29.07 9.53 -6.63
C LYS A 288 28.77 8.07 -7.00
N SER A 289 28.02 7.35 -6.17
CA SER A 289 27.62 5.96 -6.44
C SER A 289 26.66 5.85 -7.61
N VAL A 290 25.77 6.83 -7.78
CA VAL A 290 24.80 6.85 -8.89
C VAL A 290 25.51 6.95 -10.24
N LYS A 291 26.50 7.84 -10.37
CA LYS A 291 27.29 7.96 -11.61
C LYS A 291 27.94 6.62 -11.99
N LYS A 292 28.53 5.93 -11.01
CA LYS A 292 29.12 4.59 -11.22
C LYS A 292 28.09 3.56 -11.68
N TYR A 293 26.84 3.65 -11.23
CA TYR A 293 25.79 2.74 -11.68
C TYR A 293 25.35 3.04 -13.11
N MET A 294 25.23 4.31 -13.49
CA MET A 294 24.94 4.71 -14.87
C MET A 294 26.01 4.18 -15.84
N ASP A 295 27.29 4.35 -15.50
CA ASP A 295 28.41 3.89 -16.33
C ASP A 295 28.42 2.36 -16.51
N ALA A 296 27.91 1.61 -15.53
CA ALA A 296 27.93 0.15 -15.52
C ALA A 296 26.68 -0.51 -16.13
N TYR A 297 25.54 0.18 -16.18
CA TYR A 297 24.22 -0.42 -16.50
C TYR A 297 23.40 0.40 -17.50
N GLY A 298 24.05 1.30 -18.25
CA GLY A 298 23.46 2.42 -18.99
C GLY A 298 22.40 2.12 -20.05
N ASP A 299 22.16 0.86 -20.40
CA ASP A 299 21.26 0.50 -21.52
C ASP A 299 19.95 -0.19 -21.07
N ALA A 300 19.81 -0.57 -19.79
CA ALA A 300 18.60 -1.26 -19.32
C ALA A 300 17.45 -0.28 -19.06
N SER A 301 16.25 -0.53 -19.60
CA SER A 301 15.03 0.22 -19.25
C SER A 301 14.51 -0.18 -17.86
N ILE A 302 13.67 0.65 -17.22
CA ILE A 302 13.06 0.28 -15.93
C ILE A 302 12.21 -0.99 -16.04
N ALA A 303 11.48 -1.16 -17.15
CA ALA A 303 10.68 -2.35 -17.42
C ALA A 303 11.52 -3.64 -17.51
N ASP A 304 12.73 -3.57 -18.10
CA ASP A 304 13.67 -4.71 -18.11
C ASP A 304 14.17 -5.06 -16.72
N VAL A 305 14.26 -4.05 -15.84
CA VAL A 305 14.69 -4.22 -14.45
C VAL A 305 13.57 -4.87 -13.63
N ASP A 306 12.31 -4.46 -13.81
CA ASP A 306 11.15 -5.10 -13.18
C ASP A 306 11.03 -6.57 -13.59
N ALA A 307 11.10 -6.85 -14.90
CA ALA A 307 11.09 -8.22 -15.39
C ALA A 307 12.27 -9.05 -14.86
N ALA A 308 13.42 -8.44 -14.60
CA ALA A 308 14.56 -9.09 -13.97
C ALA A 308 14.35 -9.32 -12.46
N TYR A 309 13.67 -8.38 -11.78
CA TYR A 309 13.25 -8.50 -10.39
C TYR A 309 12.37 -9.74 -10.25
N ASP A 310 11.25 -9.83 -10.98
CA ASP A 310 10.31 -10.96 -10.89
C ASP A 310 10.97 -12.32 -11.15
N LYS A 311 11.92 -12.38 -12.07
CA LYS A 311 12.65 -13.60 -12.41
C LYS A 311 13.69 -14.00 -11.37
N SER A 312 14.11 -13.09 -10.50
CA SER A 312 15.14 -13.39 -9.51
C SER A 312 14.57 -14.22 -8.36
N LYS A 313 14.71 -15.54 -8.47
CA LYS A 313 14.24 -16.52 -7.47
C LYS A 313 15.08 -16.55 -6.16
N GLU A 314 15.62 -15.40 -5.72
CA GLU A 314 16.30 -15.32 -4.43
C GLU A 314 15.27 -15.39 -3.30
N ASN A 315 15.43 -16.34 -2.39
CA ASN A 315 14.58 -16.43 -1.20
C ASN A 315 15.03 -15.37 -0.19
N LEU A 316 14.46 -14.17 -0.30
CA LEU A 316 14.80 -13.01 0.54
C LEU A 316 14.55 -13.30 2.02
N ASN A 317 13.44 -13.96 2.36
CA ASN A 317 13.12 -14.28 3.74
C ASN A 317 14.24 -15.13 4.39
N LYS A 318 14.66 -16.23 3.74
CA LYS A 318 15.76 -17.07 4.23
C LYS A 318 17.09 -16.31 4.38
N LEU A 319 17.39 -15.41 3.44
CA LEU A 319 18.60 -14.58 3.48
C LEU A 319 18.55 -13.57 4.64
N CYS A 320 17.40 -12.91 4.82
CA CYS A 320 17.13 -12.00 5.92
C CYS A 320 17.24 -12.70 7.28
N ILE A 321 16.60 -13.86 7.48
CA ILE A 321 16.71 -14.65 8.72
C ILE A 321 18.17 -14.97 9.01
N LYS A 322 18.92 -15.50 8.04
CA LYS A 322 20.34 -15.80 8.20
C LYS A 322 21.13 -14.55 8.64
N TYR A 323 20.84 -13.40 8.03
CA TYR A 323 21.48 -12.14 8.36
C TYR A 323 21.11 -11.65 9.78
N ILE A 324 19.84 -11.75 10.17
CA ILE A 324 19.36 -11.41 11.52
C ILE A 324 20.09 -12.25 12.57
N ARG A 325 20.14 -13.58 12.38
CA ARG A 325 20.81 -14.50 13.31
C ARG A 325 22.30 -14.19 13.45
N ALA A 326 22.96 -13.83 12.36
CA ALA A 326 24.38 -13.48 12.38
C ALA A 326 24.68 -12.10 13.02
N ASN A 327 23.68 -11.22 13.12
CA ASN A 327 23.85 -9.84 13.59
C ASN A 327 22.85 -9.50 14.72
N ALA A 328 22.47 -10.48 15.54
CA ALA A 328 21.35 -10.36 16.49
C ALA A 328 21.45 -9.14 17.43
N ALA A 329 22.66 -8.80 17.88
CA ALA A 329 22.92 -7.63 18.72
C ALA A 329 22.56 -6.31 18.02
N ASP A 330 22.81 -6.21 16.71
CA ASP A 330 22.45 -5.04 15.91
C ASP A 330 20.97 -5.02 15.56
N CYS A 331 20.24 -6.15 15.62
CA CYS A 331 18.84 -6.21 15.19
C CYS A 331 17.85 -5.79 16.29
N VAL A 332 18.29 -5.72 17.54
CA VAL A 332 17.45 -5.34 18.67
C VAL A 332 17.64 -3.87 19.02
N VAL A 333 16.62 -3.28 19.62
CA VAL A 333 16.69 -1.91 20.16
C VAL A 333 17.53 -1.95 21.43
N GLY A 334 18.84 -2.01 21.27
CA GLY A 334 19.81 -2.11 22.35
C GLY A 334 20.44 -0.76 22.62
N SER A 335 19.89 -0.05 23.63
CA SER A 335 20.45 1.11 24.34
C SER A 335 21.42 1.93 23.48
N ALA A 336 20.95 3.03 22.89
CA ALA A 336 21.85 4.15 22.62
C ALA A 336 22.74 4.24 23.85
N THR A 337 24.02 3.91 23.67
CA THR A 337 25.02 3.93 24.72
C THR A 337 24.84 5.26 25.40
N GLY A 338 24.19 5.22 26.57
CA GLY A 338 23.93 6.41 27.36
C GLY A 338 25.28 7.07 27.46
N GLU A 339 25.31 8.31 26.96
CA GLU A 339 26.31 9.31 27.25
C GLU A 339 27.65 8.69 27.69
N ALA A 340 28.57 8.52 26.74
CA ALA A 340 29.94 8.84 27.09
C ALA A 340 29.91 10.31 27.51
N GLY A 341 29.55 10.55 28.77
CA GLY A 341 29.75 11.79 29.45
C GLY A 341 31.20 12.12 29.19
N SER A 342 31.41 13.11 28.34
CA SER A 342 32.65 13.85 28.32
C SER A 342 32.84 14.30 29.76
N GLU A 343 33.66 13.57 30.52
CA GLU A 343 34.37 14.15 31.64
C GLU A 343 35.05 15.37 31.04
N GLU A 344 34.46 16.54 31.25
CA GLU A 344 35.18 17.78 31.12
C GLU A 344 36.44 17.60 31.98
N PRO A 345 37.64 17.73 31.40
CA PRO A 345 38.84 17.76 32.22
C PRO A 345 38.67 18.96 33.14
N SER A 346 38.44 18.68 34.42
CA SER A 346 38.53 19.64 35.50
C SER A 346 39.86 20.35 35.38
N SER A 347 39.83 21.60 34.90
CA SER A 347 40.98 22.48 34.88
C SER A 347 41.27 22.90 36.32
N GLY A 348 42.04 22.06 37.02
CA GLY A 348 42.78 22.49 38.19
C GLY A 348 44.04 23.21 37.72
N GLU A 349 44.01 24.54 37.79
CA GLU A 349 45.08 25.42 38.31
C GLU A 349 44.57 26.84 38.52
#